data_AF-A0A4Y8Q4B9-F1
#
_entry.id   AF-A0A4Y8Q4B9-F1
#
_cell.length_a   1.000
_cell.length_b   1.000
_cell.length_c   1.000
_cell.angle_alpha   90.00
_cell.angle_beta   90.00
_cell.angle_gamma   90.00
#
_symmetry.space_group_name_H-M   'P 1'
#
loop_
_entity.id
_entity.type
_entity.pdbx_description
1 polymer ?
#
loop_
_entity_poly.entity_id
_entity_poly.type
_entity_poly.pdbx_seq_one_letter_code
_entity_poly.pdbx_strand_id
1 'polypeptide(L)'
;MSDSYLRTLLGQYGFTNFFSLDVIENNPNFIFYTEVHEYMHTRLTLTTPYGFYVYLLNACEKYDDTYAKFRLDLVDKMRFVQEAFATFHEMCYLHIKEGKEQFSHEVGRLKSRNKEYYSYYESLAFLLDDCGVEEAAAVSAWIANLSMNVAVVNIPVHHKERKKWLSHSENAQRYLPNSRFKKICKMMKKVLAKEPDATEQFAKWFADYNETFTDFQYDDTSINKIKSFVLQLYAESAQLDPIKAIISTMYNFNLSKYDTFLSHPTLLNKQPDLSSYTAEPNWLSLFGQSVDARITFISLFSIIKQGVTAFHVSHIVHNKVASYVSYVEDDKLAQLLMQKPNTLVLLGQKARAYQFYQTYALEHAYQFIDHALVDSVAYINQHFAGGRFRVFNYQNRFSVLLLSDGKLKVLQPVSIHAIDQIREACRSGFLQLAEAEKNDLEFDPFLIKNAQDKRELDVIVSLLFFNW
;
A
#
# COMPACT_ATOMS: atom_id res chain seq x y z
N MET A 1 27.69 -16.42 8.61
CA MET A 1 26.52 -16.00 7.80
C MET A 1 25.77 -14.97 8.63
N SER A 2 25.74 -13.72 8.18
CA SER A 2 25.36 -12.56 9.00
C SER A 2 23.84 -12.36 9.11
N ASP A 3 23.41 -11.90 10.28
CA ASP A 3 22.05 -11.49 10.71
C ASP A 3 21.29 -10.51 9.78
N SER A 4 21.86 -10.11 8.64
CA SER A 4 21.21 -9.23 7.67
C SER A 4 20.27 -9.96 6.70
N TYR A 5 20.37 -11.28 6.57
CA TYR A 5 19.56 -12.05 5.60
C TYR A 5 18.14 -12.37 6.10
N LEU A 6 17.88 -12.23 7.41
CA LEU A 6 16.55 -12.33 8.01
C LEU A 6 15.82 -10.98 8.08
N ARG A 7 16.53 -9.87 7.78
CA ARG A 7 15.95 -8.54 7.58
C ARG A 7 15.61 -8.25 6.12
N THR A 8 15.71 -9.23 5.23
CA THR A 8 15.22 -9.14 3.86
C THR A 8 13.69 -9.13 3.94
N LEU A 9 13.16 -7.92 4.09
CA LEU A 9 11.74 -7.57 4.27
C LEU A 9 10.86 -8.24 3.22
N LEU A 10 10.01 -9.17 3.67
CA LEU A 10 9.00 -9.84 2.85
C LEU A 10 7.79 -8.92 2.57
N GLY A 11 7.60 -7.94 3.44
CA GLY A 11 6.80 -6.73 3.25
C GLY A 11 7.48 -5.56 3.96
N GLN A 12 7.27 -4.33 3.48
CA GLN A 12 7.61 -3.12 4.23
C GLN A 12 6.43 -2.19 4.23
N TYR A 13 5.84 -1.94 5.40
CA TYR A 13 4.82 -0.92 5.53
C TYR A 13 5.38 0.45 5.09
N GLY A 14 4.76 1.03 4.06
CA GLY A 14 5.15 2.28 3.47
C GLY A 14 4.09 3.33 3.70
N PHE A 15 4.37 4.36 4.51
CA PHE A 15 3.46 5.50 4.68
C PHE A 15 3.22 6.30 3.38
N THR A 16 3.95 6.00 2.30
CA THR A 16 3.77 6.62 0.97
C THR A 16 2.99 5.75 -0.02
N ASN A 17 3.05 4.42 0.12
CA ASN A 17 2.43 3.39 -0.73
C ASN A 17 2.06 2.25 0.22
N PHE A 18 0.79 2.14 0.61
CA PHE A 18 0.28 1.40 1.78
C PHE A 18 1.13 0.19 2.19
N PHE A 19 1.33 -0.78 1.31
CA PHE A 19 2.42 -1.73 1.45
C PHE A 19 2.61 -2.53 0.17
N SER A 20 3.78 -3.11 0.10
CA SER A 20 4.27 -3.80 -1.05
C SER A 20 4.60 -5.26 -0.62
N LEU A 21 4.16 -6.27 -1.40
CA LEU A 21 4.49 -7.71 -1.20
C LEU A 21 5.60 -8.23 -2.13
N ASP A 22 6.66 -8.84 -1.60
CA ASP A 22 7.61 -9.55 -2.47
C ASP A 22 7.00 -10.86 -3.02
N VAL A 23 6.73 -10.93 -4.32
CA VAL A 23 6.13 -12.11 -4.98
C VAL A 23 7.16 -13.15 -5.45
N ILE A 24 8.45 -12.91 -5.24
CA ILE A 24 9.52 -13.84 -5.66
C ILE A 24 9.51 -15.09 -4.77
N GLU A 25 8.91 -15.04 -3.58
CA GLU A 25 8.73 -16.22 -2.76
C GLU A 25 7.69 -17.20 -3.33
N ASN A 26 8.14 -18.44 -3.55
CA ASN A 26 7.36 -19.51 -4.18
C ASN A 26 6.27 -20.13 -3.30
N ASN A 27 5.98 -19.57 -2.12
CA ASN A 27 4.96 -20.11 -1.22
C ASN A 27 3.75 -19.14 -1.14
N PRO A 28 2.63 -19.45 -1.82
CA PRO A 28 1.42 -18.63 -1.81
C PRO A 28 0.89 -18.34 -0.40
N ASN A 29 1.03 -19.30 0.53
CA ASN A 29 0.59 -19.11 1.90
C ASN A 29 1.44 -18.05 2.61
N PHE A 30 2.74 -17.98 2.31
CA PHE A 30 3.63 -16.99 2.89
C PHE A 30 3.34 -15.57 2.40
N ILE A 31 3.04 -15.41 1.11
CA ILE A 31 2.58 -14.15 0.53
C ILE A 31 1.28 -13.70 1.24
N PHE A 32 0.35 -14.63 1.43
CA PHE A 32 -0.91 -14.34 2.11
C PHE A 32 -0.71 -13.89 3.57
N TYR A 33 0.16 -14.54 4.34
CA TYR A 33 0.46 -14.13 5.72
C TYR A 33 1.09 -12.73 5.78
N THR A 34 1.97 -12.44 4.83
CA THR A 34 2.55 -11.11 4.66
C THR A 34 1.48 -10.07 4.29
N GLU A 35 0.52 -10.41 3.43
CA GLU A 35 -0.62 -9.54 3.12
C GLU A 35 -1.45 -9.21 4.35
N VAL A 36 -1.78 -10.22 5.16
CA VAL A 36 -2.51 -10.02 6.42
C VAL A 36 -1.72 -9.11 7.34
N HIS A 37 -0.42 -9.37 7.50
CA HIS A 37 0.45 -8.59 8.37
C HIS A 37 0.48 -7.11 7.98
N GLU A 38 0.77 -6.82 6.71
CA GLU A 38 0.89 -5.45 6.23
C GLU A 38 -0.47 -4.73 6.12
N TYR A 39 -1.54 -5.48 5.86
CA TYR A 39 -2.90 -4.96 5.97
C TYR A 39 -3.19 -4.47 7.40
N MET A 40 -2.75 -5.21 8.44
CA MET A 40 -2.94 -4.76 9.82
C MET A 40 -2.19 -3.46 10.13
N HIS A 41 -1.00 -3.25 9.57
CA HIS A 41 -0.28 -1.97 9.66
C HIS A 41 -1.06 -0.84 9.01
N THR A 42 -1.62 -1.08 7.83
CA THR A 42 -2.43 -0.11 7.09
C THR A 42 -3.70 0.24 7.85
N ARG A 43 -4.39 -0.79 8.36
CA ARG A 43 -5.60 -0.63 9.15
C ARG A 43 -5.34 0.30 10.31
N LEU A 44 -4.35 0.00 11.15
CA LEU A 44 -4.01 0.88 12.27
C LEU A 44 -3.58 2.28 11.84
N THR A 45 -2.91 2.41 10.69
CA THR A 45 -2.48 3.73 10.21
C THR A 45 -3.67 4.58 9.77
N LEU A 46 -4.67 4.01 9.10
CA LEU A 46 -5.77 4.76 8.50
C LEU A 46 -7.08 4.73 9.29
N THR A 47 -7.14 3.98 10.39
CA THR A 47 -8.32 3.95 11.26
C THR A 47 -8.04 4.45 12.67
N THR A 48 -6.88 5.07 12.88
CA THR A 48 -6.52 5.64 14.18
C THR A 48 -5.97 7.06 14.03
N PRO A 49 -6.28 7.96 14.98
CA PRO A 49 -5.75 9.32 15.02
C PRO A 49 -4.22 9.38 14.97
N TYR A 50 -3.56 8.50 15.72
CA TYR A 50 -2.11 8.48 15.79
C TYR A 50 -1.48 8.04 14.47
N GLY A 51 -2.02 6.97 13.88
CA GLY A 51 -1.61 6.50 12.57
C GLY A 51 -1.81 7.58 11.49
N PHE A 52 -3.00 8.17 11.43
CA PHE A 52 -3.36 9.12 10.39
C PHE A 52 -2.51 10.40 10.46
N TYR A 53 -2.15 10.83 11.68
CA TYR A 53 -1.25 11.95 11.86
C TYR A 53 0.16 11.68 11.35
N VAL A 54 0.72 10.49 11.64
CA VAL A 54 2.01 10.08 11.10
C VAL A 54 1.96 9.96 9.57
N TYR A 55 0.87 9.44 9.03
CA TYR A 55 0.63 9.37 7.59
C TYR A 55 0.62 10.76 6.92
N LEU A 56 -0.08 11.74 7.51
CA LEU A 56 -0.09 13.12 7.02
C LEU A 56 1.30 13.74 7.03
N LEU A 57 2.04 13.62 8.14
CA LEU A 57 3.41 14.13 8.25
C LEU A 57 4.32 13.53 7.18
N ASN A 58 4.19 12.22 6.93
CA ASN A 58 4.95 11.53 5.90
C ASN A 58 4.65 12.04 4.48
N ALA A 59 3.38 12.33 4.19
CA ALA A 59 3.01 12.86 2.88
C ALA A 59 3.50 14.30 2.66
N CYS A 60 3.60 15.09 3.72
CA CYS A 60 4.15 16.46 3.67
C CYS A 60 5.67 16.45 3.48
N GLU A 61 6.38 15.44 4.01
CA GLU A 61 7.85 15.30 3.94
C GLU A 61 8.39 15.30 2.49
N LYS A 62 7.56 14.91 1.51
CA LYS A 62 7.91 14.99 0.08
C LYS A 62 8.13 16.42 -0.42
N TYR A 63 7.55 17.41 0.26
CA TYR A 63 7.62 18.82 -0.09
C TYR A 63 8.47 19.60 0.92
N ASP A 64 8.37 19.25 2.20
CA ASP A 64 9.08 19.92 3.29
C ASP A 64 9.41 18.92 4.41
N ASP A 65 10.70 18.70 4.64
CA ASP A 65 11.22 17.72 5.60
C ASP A 65 11.45 18.27 7.01
N THR A 66 11.03 19.51 7.29
CA THR A 66 11.21 20.21 8.59
C THR A 66 10.81 19.35 9.80
N TYR A 67 9.77 18.53 9.64
CA TYR A 67 9.24 17.67 10.71
C TYR A 67 9.59 16.17 10.57
N ALA A 68 10.49 15.79 9.67
CA ALA A 68 10.88 14.39 9.44
C ALA A 68 11.36 13.69 10.72
N LYS A 69 12.22 14.35 11.50
CA LYS A 69 12.72 13.80 12.78
C LYS A 69 11.60 13.61 13.81
N PHE A 70 10.66 14.55 13.86
CA PHE A 70 9.51 14.42 14.77
C PHE A 70 8.60 13.28 14.35
N ARG A 71 8.35 13.11 13.05
CA ARG A 71 7.62 11.96 12.51
C ARG A 71 8.29 10.64 12.87
N LEU A 72 9.61 10.50 12.66
CA LEU A 72 10.36 9.29 13.00
C LEU A 72 10.24 8.95 14.50
N ASP A 73 10.32 9.96 15.36
CA ASP A 73 10.11 9.77 16.81
C ASP A 73 8.71 9.23 17.12
N LEU A 74 7.66 9.63 16.38
CA LEU A 74 6.29 9.11 16.55
C LEU A 74 6.16 7.67 16.01
N VAL A 75 6.75 7.38 14.85
CA VAL A 75 6.78 6.02 14.25
C VAL A 75 7.35 5.01 15.26
N ASP A 76 8.46 5.36 15.93
CA ASP A 76 9.08 4.50 16.94
C ASP A 76 8.15 4.18 18.13
N LYS A 77 7.16 5.03 18.44
CA LYS A 77 6.22 4.80 19.56
C LYS A 77 5.01 3.97 19.18
N MET A 78 4.66 3.91 17.89
CA MET A 78 3.58 3.05 17.39
C MET A 78 4.07 1.69 16.89
N ARG A 79 5.34 1.58 16.45
CA ARG A 79 5.88 0.35 15.84
C ARG A 79 5.57 -0.91 16.63
N PHE A 80 5.82 -0.92 17.94
CA PHE A 80 5.56 -2.10 18.76
C PHE A 80 4.09 -2.55 18.73
N VAL A 81 3.14 -1.60 18.74
CA VAL A 81 1.70 -1.91 18.71
C VAL A 81 1.31 -2.49 17.35
N GLN A 82 1.83 -1.89 16.29
CA GLN A 82 1.64 -2.31 14.91
C GLN A 82 2.15 -3.72 14.67
N GLU A 83 3.41 -4.00 15.02
CA GLU A 83 4.03 -5.31 14.88
C GLU A 83 3.34 -6.38 15.75
N ALA A 84 2.99 -6.05 17.00
CA ALA A 84 2.24 -6.95 17.88
C ALA A 84 0.89 -7.34 17.28
N PHE A 85 0.13 -6.35 16.81
CA PHE A 85 -1.17 -6.56 16.21
C PHE A 85 -1.09 -7.38 14.90
N ALA A 86 -0.19 -7.00 14.00
CA ALA A 86 0.01 -7.65 12.72
C ALA A 86 0.47 -9.11 12.89
N THR A 87 1.50 -9.34 13.70
CA THR A 87 2.03 -10.68 13.98
C THR A 87 0.97 -11.57 14.65
N PHE A 88 0.20 -11.03 15.60
CA PHE A 88 -0.84 -11.81 16.27
C PHE A 88 -1.94 -12.23 15.29
N HIS A 89 -2.40 -11.33 14.42
CA HIS A 89 -3.39 -11.64 13.40
C HIS A 89 -2.90 -12.64 12.35
N GLU A 90 -1.63 -12.56 11.97
CA GLU A 90 -0.98 -13.57 11.13
C GLU A 90 -1.10 -14.97 11.74
N MET A 91 -0.79 -15.10 13.04
CA MET A 91 -0.88 -16.36 13.76
C MET A 91 -2.33 -16.86 13.94
N CYS A 92 -3.27 -15.95 14.23
CA CYS A 92 -4.71 -16.29 14.26
C CYS A 92 -5.17 -16.84 12.91
N TYR A 93 -4.78 -16.20 11.81
CA TYR A 93 -5.15 -16.64 10.47
C TYR A 93 -4.53 -18.00 10.12
N LEU A 94 -3.24 -18.19 10.44
CA LEU A 94 -2.57 -19.49 10.30
C LEU A 94 -3.32 -20.59 11.04
N HIS A 95 -3.75 -20.34 12.29
CA HIS A 95 -4.52 -21.30 13.06
C HIS A 95 -5.88 -21.63 12.41
N ILE A 96 -6.60 -20.62 11.89
CA ILE A 96 -7.91 -20.82 11.24
C ILE A 96 -7.78 -21.61 9.93
N LYS A 97 -6.73 -21.36 9.14
CA LYS A 97 -6.57 -21.99 7.82
C LYS A 97 -5.85 -23.32 7.82
N GLU A 98 -4.74 -23.42 8.53
CA GLU A 98 -3.84 -24.57 8.50
C GLU A 98 -3.98 -25.46 9.76
N GLY A 99 -4.76 -25.00 10.75
CA GLY A 99 -5.04 -25.74 11.97
C GLY A 99 -3.95 -25.62 13.05
N LYS A 100 -4.24 -26.25 14.18
CA LYS A 100 -3.47 -26.12 15.44
C LYS A 100 -2.03 -26.62 15.35
N GLU A 101 -1.78 -27.68 14.57
CA GLU A 101 -0.45 -28.29 14.44
C GLU A 101 0.52 -27.34 13.75
N GLN A 102 0.13 -26.81 12.59
CA GLN A 102 0.95 -25.86 11.83
C GLN A 102 1.16 -24.56 12.61
N PHE A 103 0.13 -24.06 13.27
CA PHE A 103 0.23 -22.92 14.19
C PHE A 103 1.28 -23.17 15.30
N SER A 104 1.23 -24.33 15.96
CA SER A 104 2.14 -24.65 17.07
C SER A 104 3.59 -24.78 16.58
N HIS A 105 3.79 -25.38 15.41
CA HIS A 105 5.09 -25.46 14.76
C HIS A 105 5.65 -24.07 14.47
N GLU A 106 4.84 -23.17 13.92
CA GLU A 106 5.27 -21.82 13.55
C GLU A 106 5.60 -20.96 14.78
N VAL A 107 4.77 -21.00 15.83
CA VAL A 107 5.08 -20.34 17.11
C VAL A 107 6.38 -20.86 17.72
N GLY A 108 6.63 -22.18 17.64
CA GLY A 108 7.89 -22.78 18.07
C GLY A 108 9.09 -22.32 17.22
N ARG A 109 8.90 -22.17 15.92
CA ARG A 109 9.92 -21.60 15.00
C ARG A 109 10.24 -20.16 15.36
N LEU A 110 9.23 -19.32 15.62
CA LEU A 110 9.43 -17.93 16.05
C LEU A 110 10.20 -17.86 17.35
N LYS A 111 9.80 -18.63 18.36
CA LYS A 111 10.45 -18.66 19.68
C LYS A 111 11.94 -19.03 19.60
N SER A 112 12.30 -19.92 18.68
CA SER A 112 13.68 -20.42 18.53
C SER A 112 14.54 -19.59 17.58
N ARG A 113 13.97 -19.04 16.50
CA ARG A 113 14.73 -18.39 15.42
C ARG A 113 14.54 -16.88 15.31
N ASN A 114 13.45 -16.33 15.82
CA ASN A 114 13.16 -14.89 15.73
C ASN A 114 12.53 -14.37 17.02
N LYS A 115 13.37 -14.15 18.04
CA LYS A 115 12.94 -13.72 19.38
C LYS A 115 12.23 -12.37 19.39
N GLU A 116 12.61 -11.45 18.50
CA GLU A 116 11.95 -10.15 18.39
C GLU A 116 10.51 -10.32 17.90
N TYR A 117 10.32 -11.06 16.81
CA TYR A 117 8.99 -11.34 16.27
C TYR A 117 8.13 -12.16 17.23
N TYR A 118 8.73 -13.12 17.93
CA TYR A 118 8.06 -13.84 19.01
C TYR A 118 7.58 -12.91 20.12
N SER A 119 8.35 -11.87 20.49
CA SER A 119 7.94 -10.92 21.54
C SER A 119 6.72 -10.08 21.15
N TYR A 120 6.52 -9.82 19.85
CA TYR A 120 5.33 -9.18 19.32
C TYR A 120 4.10 -10.08 19.50
N TYR A 121 4.19 -11.33 19.05
CA TYR A 121 3.15 -12.35 19.26
C TYR A 121 2.83 -12.57 20.75
N GLU A 122 3.86 -12.80 21.57
CA GLU A 122 3.74 -13.14 23.00
C GLU A 122 2.95 -12.08 23.79
N SER A 123 3.01 -10.81 23.36
CA SER A 123 2.32 -9.72 24.02
C SER A 123 0.79 -9.88 24.04
N LEU A 124 0.22 -10.58 23.05
CA LEU A 124 -1.21 -10.84 22.87
C LEU A 124 -1.59 -12.32 22.97
N ALA A 125 -0.62 -13.23 23.04
CA ALA A 125 -0.84 -14.69 23.07
C ALA A 125 -1.82 -15.14 24.17
N PHE A 126 -1.90 -14.43 25.29
CA PHE A 126 -2.86 -14.70 26.37
C PHE A 126 -4.32 -14.71 25.91
N LEU A 127 -4.66 -13.98 24.84
CA LEU A 127 -6.01 -13.98 24.29
C LEU A 127 -6.41 -15.35 23.74
N LEU A 128 -5.46 -16.14 23.25
CA LEU A 128 -5.72 -17.48 22.72
C LEU A 128 -5.87 -18.54 23.83
N ASP A 129 -5.37 -18.25 25.03
CA ASP A 129 -5.55 -19.13 26.19
C ASP A 129 -6.97 -19.04 26.74
N ASP A 130 -7.57 -17.84 26.68
CA ASP A 130 -8.86 -17.53 27.29
C ASP A 130 -10.02 -17.37 26.29
N CYS A 131 -9.74 -17.21 24.99
CA CYS A 131 -10.76 -16.96 23.95
C CYS A 131 -10.63 -17.92 22.75
N GLY A 132 -11.71 -18.08 21.98
CA GLY A 132 -11.63 -18.66 20.63
C GLY A 132 -10.77 -17.80 19.70
N VAL A 133 -10.21 -18.37 18.63
CA VAL A 133 -9.24 -17.66 17.77
C VAL A 133 -9.84 -16.43 17.08
N GLU A 134 -11.07 -16.53 16.62
CA GLU A 134 -11.81 -15.43 15.99
C GLU A 134 -12.10 -14.30 16.98
N GLU A 135 -12.46 -14.65 18.22
CA GLU A 135 -12.69 -13.70 19.30
C GLU A 135 -11.39 -13.03 19.73
N ALA A 136 -10.32 -13.81 19.90
CA ALA A 136 -9.00 -13.30 20.23
C ALA A 136 -8.53 -12.29 19.17
N ALA A 137 -8.75 -12.58 17.88
CA ALA A 137 -8.47 -11.65 16.79
C ALA A 137 -9.28 -10.35 16.94
N ALA A 138 -10.59 -10.44 17.18
CA ALA A 138 -11.45 -9.26 17.36
C ALA A 138 -11.02 -8.39 18.56
N VAL A 139 -10.72 -9.01 19.70
CA VAL A 139 -10.25 -8.34 20.91
C VAL A 139 -8.90 -7.67 20.68
N SER A 140 -7.97 -8.34 20.00
CA SER A 140 -6.65 -7.77 19.70
C SER A 140 -6.77 -6.50 18.86
N ALA A 141 -7.70 -6.46 17.91
CA ALA A 141 -8.00 -5.27 17.11
C ALA A 141 -8.50 -4.12 17.98
N TRP A 142 -9.32 -4.39 18.99
CA TRP A 142 -9.78 -3.36 19.92
C TRP A 142 -8.63 -2.81 20.77
N ILE A 143 -7.78 -3.69 21.32
CA ILE A 143 -6.60 -3.30 22.09
C ILE A 143 -5.69 -2.40 21.25
N ALA A 144 -5.40 -2.79 20.01
CA ALA A 144 -4.54 -2.03 19.12
C ALA A 144 -5.14 -0.66 18.74
N ASN A 145 -6.42 -0.61 18.35
CA ASN A 145 -7.12 0.65 18.03
C ASN A 145 -7.16 1.60 19.25
N LEU A 146 -7.56 1.11 20.43
CA LEU A 146 -7.59 1.93 21.66
C LEU A 146 -6.20 2.44 22.05
N SER A 147 -5.15 1.68 21.77
CA SER A 147 -3.78 2.10 22.02
C SER A 147 -3.34 3.26 21.14
N MET A 148 -3.89 3.36 19.92
CA MET A 148 -3.55 4.40 18.94
C MET A 148 -4.59 5.52 18.83
N ASN A 149 -5.74 5.40 19.50
CA ASN A 149 -6.75 6.46 19.65
C ASN A 149 -6.30 7.52 20.66
N VAL A 150 -5.40 8.39 20.21
CA VAL A 150 -4.74 9.42 21.00
C VAL A 150 -5.03 10.79 20.40
N ALA A 151 -5.28 11.79 21.26
CA ALA A 151 -5.32 13.20 20.87
C ALA A 151 -3.91 13.73 20.54
N VAL A 152 -3.41 13.35 19.36
CA VAL A 152 -2.03 13.61 18.90
C VAL A 152 -1.67 15.09 18.77
N VAL A 153 -2.65 15.96 18.57
CA VAL A 153 -2.47 17.42 18.55
C VAL A 153 -1.95 17.97 19.88
N ASN A 154 -2.07 17.21 20.97
CA ASN A 154 -1.56 17.59 22.29
C ASN A 154 -0.11 17.15 22.53
N ILE A 155 0.51 16.40 21.61
CA ILE A 155 1.89 15.93 21.75
C ILE A 155 2.84 17.07 21.35
N PRO A 156 3.76 17.51 22.25
CA PRO A 156 4.70 18.57 21.91
C PRO A 156 5.62 18.20 20.72
N VAL A 157 5.78 19.16 19.81
CA VAL A 157 6.56 18.99 18.56
C VAL A 157 8.06 19.14 18.81
N HIS A 158 8.46 20.04 19.71
CA HIS A 158 9.88 20.25 20.02
C HIS A 158 10.44 19.11 20.88
N HIS A 159 11.55 18.51 20.43
CA HIS A 159 12.13 17.32 21.06
C HIS A 159 12.41 17.48 22.57
N LYS A 160 12.97 18.63 23.00
CA LYS A 160 13.28 18.88 24.42
C LYS A 160 12.01 18.95 25.28
N GLU A 161 10.99 19.65 24.79
CA GLU A 161 9.70 19.79 25.46
C GLU A 161 8.98 18.45 25.52
N ARG A 162 8.90 17.73 24.39
CA ARG A 162 8.32 16.39 24.32
C ARG A 162 8.97 15.42 25.29
N LYS A 163 10.31 15.40 25.37
CA LYS A 163 11.04 14.52 26.29
C LYS A 163 10.69 14.83 27.76
N LYS A 164 10.62 16.10 28.15
CA LYS A 164 10.20 16.53 29.49
C LYS A 164 8.72 16.22 29.76
N TRP A 165 7.87 16.37 28.75
CA TRP A 165 6.45 16.09 28.89
C TRP A 165 6.18 14.59 29.05
N LEU A 166 6.86 13.75 28.26
CA LEU A 166 6.78 12.28 28.30
C LEU A 166 7.51 11.64 29.49
N SER A 167 8.35 12.37 30.23
CA SER A 167 8.92 11.86 31.48
C SER A 167 7.87 11.73 32.60
N HIS A 168 6.70 12.35 32.45
CA HIS A 168 5.56 12.14 33.32
C HIS A 168 4.82 10.88 32.88
N SER A 169 4.73 9.90 33.78
CA SER A 169 4.17 8.57 33.50
C SER A 169 2.72 8.65 33.00
N GLU A 170 1.92 9.59 33.51
CA GLU A 170 0.55 9.82 33.07
C GLU A 170 0.47 10.24 31.60
N ASN A 171 1.32 11.18 31.17
CA ASN A 171 1.40 11.61 29.77
C ASN A 171 1.87 10.47 28.87
N ALA A 172 2.89 9.72 29.28
CA ALA A 172 3.35 8.57 28.53
C ALA A 172 2.24 7.51 28.37
N GLN A 173 1.54 7.17 29.45
CA GLN A 173 0.44 6.21 29.43
C GLN A 173 -0.83 6.72 28.73
N ARG A 174 -0.98 8.04 28.54
CA ARG A 174 -2.13 8.64 27.87
C ARG A 174 -1.88 8.92 26.39
N TYR A 175 -0.65 9.18 25.96
CA TYR A 175 -0.37 9.64 24.60
C TYR A 175 0.63 8.79 23.81
N LEU A 176 1.34 7.84 24.43
CA LEU A 176 2.24 6.94 23.68
C LEU A 176 1.56 5.59 23.42
N PRO A 177 1.43 5.17 22.14
CA PRO A 177 0.75 3.93 21.80
C PRO A 177 1.33 2.70 22.50
N ASN A 178 2.66 2.54 22.50
CA ASN A 178 3.32 1.41 23.16
C ASN A 178 3.05 1.34 24.68
N SER A 179 2.89 2.47 25.35
CA SER A 179 2.67 2.56 26.80
C SER A 179 1.21 2.30 27.14
N ARG A 180 0.29 2.85 26.33
CA ARG A 180 -1.15 2.53 26.36
C ARG A 180 -1.38 1.04 26.14
N PHE A 181 -0.76 0.46 25.11
CA PHE A 181 -0.88 -0.95 24.77
C PHE A 181 -0.51 -1.89 25.92
N LYS A 182 0.65 -1.65 26.55
CA LYS A 182 1.07 -2.43 27.72
C LYS A 182 0.10 -2.30 28.90
N LYS A 183 -0.43 -1.10 29.14
CA LYS A 183 -1.42 -0.84 30.20
C LYS A 183 -2.72 -1.58 29.91
N ILE A 184 -3.24 -1.49 28.69
CA ILE A 184 -4.47 -2.15 28.25
C ILE A 184 -4.32 -3.67 28.33
N CYS A 185 -3.24 -4.25 27.78
CA CYS A 185 -2.99 -5.70 27.88
C CYS A 185 -2.95 -6.19 29.33
N LYS A 186 -2.28 -5.44 30.23
CA LYS A 186 -2.22 -5.79 31.66
C LYS A 186 -3.59 -5.72 32.32
N MET A 187 -4.42 -4.74 31.96
CA MET A 187 -5.78 -4.64 32.46
C MET A 187 -6.63 -5.80 31.95
N MET A 188 -6.49 -6.14 30.66
CA MET A 188 -7.27 -7.20 30.05
C MET A 188 -6.96 -8.58 30.63
N LYS A 189 -5.69 -8.91 30.83
CA LYS A 189 -5.26 -10.13 31.54
C LYS A 189 -5.92 -10.28 32.91
N LYS A 190 -6.16 -9.18 33.63
CA LYS A 190 -6.83 -9.21 34.94
C LYS A 190 -8.34 -9.42 34.86
N VAL A 191 -8.96 -9.02 33.76
CA VAL A 191 -10.40 -9.21 33.51
C VAL A 191 -10.62 -10.68 33.18
N LEU A 192 -9.88 -11.20 32.20
CA LEU A 192 -9.96 -12.61 31.78
C LEU A 192 -9.64 -13.60 32.90
N ALA A 193 -8.67 -13.30 33.76
CA ALA A 193 -8.33 -14.18 34.88
C ALA A 193 -9.42 -14.30 35.96
N LYS A 194 -10.40 -13.38 35.99
CA LYS A 194 -11.43 -13.35 37.06
C LYS A 194 -12.69 -14.11 36.70
N GLU A 195 -12.99 -14.27 35.42
CA GLU A 195 -14.27 -14.83 35.00
C GLU A 195 -14.16 -15.60 33.68
N PRO A 196 -14.89 -16.73 33.53
CA PRO A 196 -14.70 -17.67 32.42
C PRO A 196 -15.42 -17.31 31.11
N ASP A 197 -16.32 -16.32 31.08
CA ASP A 197 -17.03 -15.90 29.86
C ASP A 197 -16.51 -14.54 29.38
N ALA A 198 -15.60 -14.62 28.41
CA ALA A 198 -14.79 -13.51 27.97
C ALA A 198 -15.61 -12.47 27.20
N THR A 199 -16.56 -12.89 26.35
CA THR A 199 -17.22 -12.03 25.36
C THR A 199 -18.14 -10.96 25.98
N GLU A 200 -19.00 -11.36 26.92
CA GLU A 200 -19.94 -10.44 27.59
C GLU A 200 -19.17 -9.42 28.47
N GLN A 201 -18.06 -9.86 29.05
CA GLN A 201 -17.19 -9.01 29.85
C GLN A 201 -16.29 -8.10 29.03
N PHE A 202 -15.87 -8.53 27.84
CA PHE A 202 -15.20 -7.65 26.90
C PHE A 202 -16.12 -6.51 26.49
N ALA A 203 -17.38 -6.79 26.16
CA ALA A 203 -18.34 -5.76 25.79
C ALA A 203 -18.60 -4.77 26.94
N LYS A 204 -18.74 -5.29 28.17
CA LYS A 204 -18.94 -4.46 29.37
C LYS A 204 -17.69 -3.66 29.75
N TRP A 205 -16.52 -4.31 29.78
CA TRP A 205 -15.24 -3.65 30.02
C TRP A 205 -14.96 -2.60 28.95
N PHE A 206 -15.26 -2.89 27.68
CA PHE A 206 -15.12 -1.94 26.60
C PHE A 206 -16.03 -0.74 26.83
N ALA A 207 -17.31 -0.93 27.15
CA ALA A 207 -18.22 0.17 27.47
C ALA A 207 -17.71 1.04 28.63
N ASP A 208 -17.25 0.40 29.73
CA ASP A 208 -16.76 1.10 30.93
C ASP A 208 -15.41 1.81 30.73
N TYR A 209 -14.51 1.25 29.90
CA TYR A 209 -13.17 1.80 29.67
C TYR A 209 -13.04 2.62 28.39
N ASN A 210 -14.03 2.59 27.48
CA ASN A 210 -14.09 3.52 26.35
C ASN A 210 -13.99 4.95 26.89
N GLU A 211 -14.74 5.29 27.94
CA GLU A 211 -14.70 6.63 28.57
C GLU A 211 -13.32 7.00 29.14
N THR A 212 -12.52 6.02 29.58
CA THR A 212 -11.18 6.27 30.16
C THR A 212 -10.10 6.51 29.10
N PHE A 213 -10.28 5.98 27.89
CA PHE A 213 -9.26 5.98 26.84
C PHE A 213 -9.69 6.69 25.54
N THR A 214 -10.97 7.04 25.35
CA THR A 214 -11.48 7.80 24.20
C THR A 214 -11.54 9.30 24.45
N ASP A 215 -10.40 9.90 24.81
CA ASP A 215 -10.24 11.35 24.70
C ASP A 215 -10.38 11.85 23.24
N PHE A 216 -10.30 10.94 22.27
CA PHE A 216 -10.27 11.23 20.86
C PHE A 216 -10.83 10.05 20.06
N GLN A 217 -11.99 10.24 19.41
CA GLN A 217 -12.56 9.24 18.51
C GLN A 217 -12.03 9.41 17.10
N TYR A 218 -11.97 8.32 16.33
CA TYR A 218 -11.61 8.40 14.92
C TYR A 218 -12.86 8.78 14.10
N ASP A 219 -13.14 10.08 14.05
CA ASP A 219 -14.26 10.68 13.33
C ASP A 219 -13.81 11.87 12.47
N ASP A 220 -14.69 12.36 11.60
CA ASP A 220 -14.37 13.46 10.68
C ASP A 220 -13.97 14.74 11.43
N THR A 221 -14.55 14.98 12.62
CA THR A 221 -14.19 16.11 13.49
C THR A 221 -12.73 16.03 13.91
N SER A 222 -12.31 14.87 14.38
CA SER A 222 -10.96 14.59 14.88
C SER A 222 -9.94 14.58 13.74
N ILE A 223 -10.30 14.03 12.58
CA ILE A 223 -9.49 14.09 11.37
C ILE A 223 -9.26 15.53 10.92
N ASN A 224 -10.30 16.36 10.89
CA ASN A 224 -10.18 17.76 10.52
C ASN A 224 -9.32 18.56 11.51
N LYS A 225 -9.39 18.23 12.81
CA LYS A 225 -8.47 18.80 13.82
C LYS A 225 -7.01 18.43 13.53
N ILE A 226 -6.73 17.17 13.20
CA ILE A 226 -5.38 16.72 12.85
C ILE A 226 -4.88 17.44 11.59
N LYS A 227 -5.69 17.50 10.52
CA LYS A 227 -5.33 18.20 9.27
C LYS A 227 -5.01 19.67 9.53
N SER A 228 -5.85 20.35 10.30
CA SER A 228 -5.67 21.75 10.66
C SER A 228 -4.37 21.96 11.45
N PHE A 229 -4.09 21.06 12.39
CA PHE A 229 -2.85 21.10 13.16
C PHE A 229 -1.61 20.89 12.27
N VAL A 230 -1.62 19.92 11.36
CA VAL A 230 -0.52 19.71 10.41
C VAL A 230 -0.31 20.95 9.53
N LEU A 231 -1.38 21.56 9.02
CA LEU A 231 -1.28 22.80 8.24
C LEU A 231 -0.69 23.96 9.04
N GLN A 232 -0.96 24.04 10.34
CA GLN A 232 -0.34 25.04 11.23
C GLN A 232 1.16 24.79 11.41
N LEU A 233 1.61 23.53 11.47
CA LEU A 233 3.04 23.21 11.52
C LEU A 233 3.77 23.74 10.28
N TYR A 234 3.20 23.55 9.10
CA TYR A 234 3.81 23.99 7.84
C TYR A 234 3.42 25.43 7.44
N ALA A 235 2.85 26.24 8.33
CA ALA A 235 2.33 27.56 7.99
C ALA A 235 3.40 28.51 7.40
N GLU A 236 4.66 28.33 7.81
CA GLU A 236 5.81 29.11 7.34
C GLU A 236 6.56 28.44 6.18
N SER A 237 6.11 27.27 5.71
CA SER A 237 6.73 26.55 4.61
C SER A 237 6.55 27.29 3.29
N ALA A 238 7.63 27.40 2.51
CA ALA A 238 7.57 27.86 1.12
C ALA A 238 6.73 26.91 0.22
N GLN A 239 6.49 25.67 0.67
CA GLN A 239 5.73 24.64 -0.03
C GLN A 239 4.31 24.47 0.55
N LEU A 240 3.76 25.48 1.22
CA LEU A 240 2.45 25.39 1.86
C LEU A 240 1.30 25.03 0.90
N ASP A 241 1.30 25.56 -0.32
CA ASP A 241 0.23 25.28 -1.29
C ASP A 241 0.19 23.81 -1.79
N PRO A 242 1.30 23.19 -2.22
CA PRO A 242 1.29 21.75 -2.51
C PRO A 242 0.99 20.89 -1.27
N ILE A 243 1.38 21.33 -0.07
CA ILE A 243 1.01 20.67 1.19
C ILE A 243 -0.51 20.72 1.44
N LYS A 244 -1.16 21.88 1.24
CA LYS A 244 -2.63 22.01 1.31
C LYS A 244 -3.31 21.09 0.31
N ALA A 245 -2.81 21.04 -0.92
CA ALA A 245 -3.36 20.20 -1.97
C ALA A 245 -3.34 18.72 -1.57
N ILE A 246 -2.20 18.18 -1.13
CA ILE A 246 -2.13 16.75 -0.74
C ILE A 246 -3.00 16.44 0.48
N ILE A 247 -3.01 17.29 1.51
CA ILE A 247 -3.83 17.09 2.71
C ILE A 247 -5.33 17.10 2.38
N SER A 248 -5.76 17.93 1.41
CA SER A 248 -7.16 18.00 0.98
C SER A 248 -7.66 16.69 0.35
N THR A 249 -6.76 15.91 -0.25
CA THR A 249 -7.10 14.62 -0.88
C THR A 249 -7.21 13.46 0.11
N MET A 250 -6.73 13.62 1.34
CA MET A 250 -6.74 12.57 2.34
C MET A 250 -8.06 12.58 3.11
N TYR A 251 -8.84 11.52 3.06
CA TYR A 251 -10.12 11.42 3.77
C TYR A 251 -10.10 10.30 4.79
N ASN A 252 -11.13 10.29 5.65
CA ASN A 252 -11.38 9.21 6.58
C ASN A 252 -11.67 7.93 5.77
N PHE A 253 -10.73 6.98 5.78
CA PHE A 253 -10.89 5.72 5.06
C PHE A 253 -11.82 4.82 5.85
N ASN A 254 -13.05 4.62 5.35
CA ASN A 254 -13.90 3.54 5.85
C ASN A 254 -13.41 2.20 5.27
N LEU A 255 -12.36 1.65 5.90
CA LEU A 255 -11.69 0.43 5.43
C LEU A 255 -12.60 -0.80 5.44
N SER A 256 -13.68 -0.81 6.23
CA SER A 256 -14.57 -1.97 6.46
C SER A 256 -15.17 -2.63 5.21
N LYS A 257 -15.05 -2.01 4.03
CA LYS A 257 -15.57 -2.54 2.77
C LYS A 257 -14.51 -2.94 1.73
N TYR A 258 -13.25 -2.51 1.85
CA TYR A 258 -12.27 -2.60 0.75
C TYR A 258 -10.84 -2.91 1.20
N ASP A 259 -10.71 -3.74 2.24
CA ASP A 259 -9.45 -4.09 2.90
C ASP A 259 -8.35 -4.64 1.99
N THR A 260 -8.72 -5.35 0.93
CA THR A 260 -7.76 -5.92 -0.04
C THR A 260 -7.29 -4.94 -1.11
N PHE A 261 -7.80 -3.70 -1.15
CA PHE A 261 -7.35 -2.69 -2.12
C PHE A 261 -6.08 -1.97 -1.66
N LEU A 262 -5.66 -2.27 -0.42
CA LEU A 262 -4.50 -1.70 0.24
C LEU A 262 -3.21 -2.46 -0.09
N SER A 263 -3.32 -3.72 -0.50
CA SER A 263 -2.20 -4.52 -0.96
C SER A 263 -1.92 -4.26 -2.44
N HIS A 264 -0.70 -3.85 -2.75
CA HIS A 264 -0.14 -4.09 -4.07
C HIS A 264 1.11 -4.94 -3.91
N PRO A 265 1.45 -5.77 -4.88
CA PRO A 265 2.70 -6.49 -4.75
C PRO A 265 3.90 -5.51 -4.94
N THR A 266 4.94 -5.60 -4.07
CA THR A 266 6.27 -4.96 -4.28
C THR A 266 6.88 -5.69 -5.44
N LEU A 267 6.82 -5.02 -6.58
CA LEU A 267 7.25 -5.63 -7.81
C LEU A 267 8.35 -4.80 -8.47
N LEU A 268 8.85 -3.82 -7.73
CA LEU A 268 10.01 -3.03 -8.08
C LEU A 268 11.13 -3.43 -7.11
N ASN A 269 12.04 -4.25 -7.62
CA ASN A 269 13.26 -4.70 -6.95
C ASN A 269 13.96 -3.52 -6.20
N LYS A 270 14.49 -3.72 -4.97
CA LYS A 270 15.07 -2.67 -4.06
C LYS A 270 16.60 -2.47 -4.19
N GLN A 271 17.07 -1.20 -4.12
CA GLN A 271 18.35 -0.56 -4.55
C GLN A 271 19.72 -1.18 -4.15
N PRO A 272 20.80 -0.79 -4.87
CA PRO A 272 21.86 0.02 -4.24
C PRO A 272 22.08 1.40 -4.91
N ASP A 273 22.75 2.28 -4.16
CA ASP A 273 23.00 3.71 -4.36
C ASP A 273 23.45 4.14 -5.78
N LEU A 274 22.66 5.04 -6.39
CA LEU A 274 22.79 5.59 -7.75
C LEU A 274 23.39 7.00 -7.79
N SER A 275 24.11 7.42 -6.76
CA SER A 275 24.79 8.73 -6.69
C SER A 275 25.74 9.07 -7.86
N SER A 276 25.90 8.20 -8.87
CA SER A 276 26.67 8.42 -10.11
C SER A 276 25.85 8.70 -11.39
N TYR A 277 24.52 8.70 -11.40
CA TYR A 277 23.72 9.00 -12.61
C TYR A 277 23.22 10.45 -12.64
N THR A 278 24.18 11.36 -12.73
CA THR A 278 23.97 12.81 -12.88
C THR A 278 23.98 13.19 -14.36
N ALA A 279 22.84 13.12 -15.06
CA ALA A 279 22.51 13.94 -16.23
C ALA A 279 21.03 13.74 -16.65
N GLU A 280 20.21 14.80 -16.58
CA GLU A 280 18.81 14.83 -17.04
C GLU A 280 18.68 14.74 -18.58
N PRO A 281 17.58 14.16 -19.13
CA PRO A 281 17.08 14.55 -20.45
C PRO A 281 15.90 15.54 -20.33
N ASN A 282 15.99 16.68 -21.01
CA ASN A 282 14.96 17.73 -21.01
C ASN A 282 13.79 17.40 -21.97
N TRP A 283 12.61 17.08 -21.41
CA TRP A 283 11.39 16.60 -22.09
C TRP A 283 10.62 17.67 -22.92
N LEU A 284 11.07 18.92 -22.92
CA LEU A 284 10.28 20.10 -23.33
C LEU A 284 10.73 20.81 -24.61
N SER A 285 11.53 20.19 -25.48
CA SER A 285 11.46 20.51 -26.91
C SER A 285 10.47 19.61 -27.67
N LEU A 286 9.67 18.79 -26.97
CA LEU A 286 9.03 17.57 -27.50
C LEU A 286 7.50 17.47 -27.29
N PHE A 287 6.65 18.51 -27.30
CA PHE A 287 6.58 19.51 -28.36
C PHE A 287 5.52 20.57 -28.05
N GLY A 288 5.95 21.80 -27.80
CA GLY A 288 5.16 22.97 -28.17
C GLY A 288 5.18 23.14 -29.69
N GLN A 289 4.00 23.24 -30.31
CA GLN A 289 3.67 23.55 -31.73
C GLN A 289 4.66 23.00 -32.80
N SER A 290 4.35 22.07 -33.72
CA SER A 290 3.17 21.33 -34.17
C SER A 290 3.57 19.86 -34.43
N VAL A 291 2.63 18.91 -34.51
CA VAL A 291 2.89 17.47 -34.79
C VAL A 291 1.95 16.99 -35.91
N ASP A 292 2.44 16.83 -37.14
CA ASP A 292 1.65 16.22 -38.26
C ASP A 292 1.87 14.70 -38.35
N ALA A 293 1.91 14.07 -37.17
CA ALA A 293 1.96 12.64 -36.82
C ALA A 293 3.11 11.76 -37.36
N ARG A 294 3.94 11.22 -36.44
CA ARG A 294 3.99 9.80 -36.02
C ARG A 294 5.20 9.50 -35.12
N ILE A 295 5.01 8.49 -34.26
CA ILE A 295 5.96 7.75 -33.38
C ILE A 295 5.79 8.05 -31.87
N THR A 296 6.37 7.13 -31.10
CA THR A 296 5.99 6.34 -29.94
C THR A 296 7.12 6.38 -28.90
N PHE A 297 6.78 6.43 -27.60
CA PHE A 297 7.73 6.55 -26.50
C PHE A 297 7.38 5.62 -25.32
N ILE A 298 8.38 5.00 -24.69
CA ILE A 298 8.33 4.01 -23.58
C ILE A 298 9.52 4.26 -22.65
N SER A 299 9.35 4.17 -21.32
CA SER A 299 10.34 4.56 -20.32
C SER A 299 10.41 3.60 -19.12
N LEU A 300 11.58 3.00 -18.83
CA LEU A 300 11.90 2.25 -17.59
C LEU A 300 13.41 2.22 -17.23
N PHE A 301 13.80 2.80 -16.07
CA PHE A 301 14.99 2.45 -15.26
C PHE A 301 14.73 2.75 -13.77
N SER A 302 15.22 2.02 -12.75
CA SER A 302 16.09 0.84 -12.66
C SER A 302 15.50 -0.20 -11.69
N ILE A 303 15.79 -1.48 -11.97
CA ILE A 303 15.31 -2.68 -11.28
C ILE A 303 16.55 -3.47 -10.81
N ILE A 304 16.52 -3.95 -9.57
CA ILE A 304 17.64 -4.59 -8.85
C ILE A 304 17.65 -6.13 -9.01
N LYS A 305 18.85 -6.72 -9.15
CA LYS A 305 19.22 -8.16 -9.07
C LYS A 305 18.05 -9.16 -8.88
N GLN A 306 17.18 -9.41 -9.86
CA GLN A 306 17.48 -10.29 -11.01
C GLN A 306 16.52 -10.06 -12.21
N GLY A 307 16.18 -8.80 -12.54
CA GLY A 307 15.64 -8.38 -13.85
C GLY A 307 14.41 -7.45 -13.78
N VAL A 308 14.11 -6.49 -14.67
CA VAL A 308 14.63 -6.08 -16.00
C VAL A 308 15.78 -5.07 -15.93
N THR A 309 16.85 -5.31 -16.69
CA THR A 309 18.12 -4.56 -16.59
C THR A 309 18.31 -3.40 -17.58
N ALA A 310 17.33 -3.07 -18.45
CA ALA A 310 17.09 -1.75 -19.05
C ALA A 310 15.91 -1.73 -20.05
N PHE A 311 15.00 -0.74 -20.10
CA PHE A 311 14.63 -0.13 -21.41
C PHE A 311 14.08 1.33 -21.33
N HIS A 312 14.35 2.16 -22.31
CA HIS A 312 13.67 3.41 -22.68
C HIS A 312 13.63 3.41 -24.21
N VAL A 313 12.60 3.88 -24.90
CA VAL A 313 12.58 4.00 -26.39
C VAL A 313 11.61 5.11 -26.81
N SER A 314 11.90 5.81 -27.92
CA SER A 314 11.63 7.25 -27.91
C SER A 314 11.69 7.97 -29.27
N HIS A 315 10.66 7.99 -30.13
CA HIS A 315 10.76 8.85 -31.35
C HIS A 315 9.40 9.44 -31.76
N ILE A 316 9.33 10.58 -32.47
CA ILE A 316 8.09 11.30 -32.90
C ILE A 316 8.52 12.23 -34.05
N VAL A 317 7.76 12.36 -35.15
CA VAL A 317 8.09 13.28 -36.28
C VAL A 317 6.79 13.72 -36.98
N HIS A 318 6.37 14.98 -37.13
CA HIS A 318 7.06 16.24 -37.50
C HIS A 318 6.99 17.31 -36.38
N ASN A 319 7.92 17.45 -35.42
CA ASN A 319 9.24 18.02 -35.70
C ASN A 319 10.33 17.61 -34.67
N LYS A 320 10.54 16.28 -34.62
CA LYS A 320 11.77 15.51 -34.37
C LYS A 320 12.07 15.05 -32.93
N VAL A 321 12.22 13.73 -32.77
CA VAL A 321 12.64 13.08 -31.52
C VAL A 321 13.56 11.91 -31.80
N ALA A 322 14.48 11.69 -30.86
CA ALA A 322 15.21 10.44 -30.73
C ALA A 322 15.96 10.31 -29.41
N SER A 323 15.61 9.42 -28.47
CA SER A 323 16.23 8.09 -28.19
C SER A 323 16.10 7.87 -26.67
N TYR A 324 15.82 6.70 -26.06
CA TYR A 324 16.10 5.24 -26.13
C TYR A 324 17.27 4.75 -25.23
N VAL A 325 17.15 3.66 -24.44
CA VAL A 325 18.19 2.65 -24.06
C VAL A 325 17.46 1.36 -23.68
N SER A 326 17.58 0.24 -24.40
CA SER A 326 16.79 -1.01 -24.28
C SER A 326 17.66 -2.26 -24.12
N TYR A 327 17.56 -3.06 -23.04
CA TYR A 327 17.99 -4.48 -22.96
C TYR A 327 17.30 -5.34 -21.88
N VAL A 328 16.78 -6.50 -22.30
CA VAL A 328 16.68 -7.73 -21.46
C VAL A 328 17.12 -8.96 -22.27
N GLU A 329 16.88 -8.98 -23.59
CA GLU A 329 17.69 -9.61 -24.67
C GLU A 329 16.90 -9.48 -26.03
N ASP A 330 16.71 -8.23 -26.45
CA ASP A 330 16.80 -7.70 -27.83
C ASP A 330 15.95 -8.13 -29.05
N ASP A 331 14.61 -8.30 -28.96
CA ASP A 331 13.74 -7.80 -30.07
C ASP A 331 12.22 -7.91 -29.85
N LYS A 332 11.72 -8.78 -28.96
CA LYS A 332 10.27 -9.11 -28.93
C LYS A 332 9.36 -7.92 -28.60
N LEU A 333 9.62 -7.16 -27.54
CA LEU A 333 8.76 -6.03 -27.16
C LEU A 333 8.86 -4.89 -28.18
N ALA A 334 10.07 -4.54 -28.62
CA ALA A 334 10.30 -3.51 -29.62
C ALA A 334 9.62 -3.87 -30.95
N GLN A 335 9.80 -5.09 -31.46
CA GLN A 335 9.12 -5.56 -32.68
C GLN A 335 7.59 -5.59 -32.55
N LEU A 336 7.05 -6.05 -31.41
CA LEU A 336 5.60 -6.07 -31.15
C LEU A 336 4.99 -4.66 -31.18
N LEU A 337 5.67 -3.69 -30.57
CA LEU A 337 5.18 -2.31 -30.48
C LEU A 337 5.50 -1.48 -31.73
N MET A 338 6.52 -1.84 -32.52
CA MET A 338 6.85 -1.23 -33.82
C MET A 338 5.87 -1.61 -34.94
N GLN A 339 5.11 -2.70 -34.80
CA GLN A 339 4.06 -3.09 -35.77
C GLN A 339 2.82 -2.20 -35.71
N LYS A 340 2.64 -1.44 -34.62
CA LYS A 340 1.47 -0.58 -34.38
C LYS A 340 1.91 0.88 -34.26
N PRO A 341 1.79 1.69 -35.33
CA PRO A 341 2.07 3.13 -35.22
C PRO A 341 1.19 3.78 -34.14
N ASN A 342 1.71 4.79 -33.44
CA ASN A 342 1.02 5.53 -32.37
C ASN A 342 0.78 4.74 -31.06
N THR A 343 1.72 3.87 -30.67
CA THR A 343 1.67 3.17 -29.38
C THR A 343 2.37 3.97 -28.25
N LEU A 344 1.87 3.94 -27.01
CA LEU A 344 2.46 4.59 -25.82
C LEU A 344 2.44 3.62 -24.63
N VAL A 345 3.54 3.48 -23.88
CA VAL A 345 3.58 2.70 -22.62
C VAL A 345 4.19 3.57 -21.52
N LEU A 346 3.40 3.93 -20.50
CA LEU A 346 3.78 4.83 -19.42
C LEU A 346 3.82 4.11 -18.05
N LEU A 347 4.87 4.39 -17.28
CA LEU A 347 5.05 3.92 -15.91
C LEU A 347 5.21 5.13 -14.98
N GLY A 348 4.23 5.31 -14.09
CA GLY A 348 4.26 6.35 -13.06
C GLY A 348 3.75 7.72 -13.52
N GLN A 349 2.93 8.34 -12.65
CA GLN A 349 2.19 9.61 -12.77
C GLN A 349 0.81 9.55 -13.47
N LYS A 350 -0.19 9.15 -12.66
CA LYS A 350 -1.65 9.10 -12.93
C LYS A 350 -2.17 10.15 -13.92
N ALA A 351 -1.90 11.42 -13.68
CA ALA A 351 -2.61 12.51 -14.35
C ALA A 351 -2.06 12.86 -15.74
N ARG A 352 -0.77 12.62 -15.99
CA ARG A 352 -0.12 13.08 -17.24
C ARG A 352 -0.41 12.14 -18.40
N ALA A 353 -0.44 10.83 -18.15
CA ALA A 353 -0.71 9.81 -19.17
C ALA A 353 -2.01 10.05 -19.94
N TYR A 354 -3.10 10.35 -19.22
CA TYR A 354 -4.40 10.60 -19.82
C TYR A 354 -4.42 11.90 -20.64
N GLN A 355 -3.78 12.97 -20.15
CA GLN A 355 -3.64 14.24 -20.89
C GLN A 355 -2.83 14.08 -22.18
N PHE A 356 -1.73 13.32 -22.13
CA PHE A 356 -0.93 12.96 -23.31
C PHE A 356 -1.76 12.16 -24.32
N TYR A 357 -2.47 11.13 -23.85
CA TYR A 357 -3.37 10.34 -24.68
C TYR A 357 -4.40 11.24 -25.42
N GLN A 358 -5.08 12.14 -24.71
CA GLN A 358 -6.10 13.03 -25.30
C GLN A 358 -5.52 13.99 -26.33
N THR A 359 -4.29 14.48 -26.11
CA THR A 359 -3.67 15.50 -26.95
C THR A 359 -3.13 14.93 -28.27
N TYR A 360 -2.67 13.68 -28.28
CA TYR A 360 -1.98 13.09 -29.44
C TYR A 360 -2.77 12.01 -30.20
N ALA A 361 -4.05 11.79 -29.85
CA ALA A 361 -4.96 10.87 -30.54
C ALA A 361 -4.35 9.47 -30.80
N LEU A 362 -3.68 8.92 -29.78
CA LEU A 362 -2.98 7.64 -29.88
C LEU A 362 -3.97 6.49 -30.09
N GLU A 363 -3.64 5.54 -30.98
CA GLU A 363 -4.50 4.38 -31.24
C GLU A 363 -4.31 3.28 -30.18
N HIS A 364 -3.15 3.25 -29.53
CA HIS A 364 -2.81 2.24 -28.52
C HIS A 364 -2.02 2.87 -27.37
N ALA A 365 -2.56 2.89 -26.15
CA ALA A 365 -1.83 3.36 -24.98
C ALA A 365 -1.96 2.37 -23.83
N TYR A 366 -0.86 2.13 -23.13
CA TYR A 366 -0.78 1.35 -21.90
C TYR A 366 -0.25 2.25 -20.78
N GLN A 367 -0.87 2.18 -19.62
CA GLN A 367 -0.39 2.85 -18.41
C GLN A 367 -0.30 1.84 -17.28
N PHE A 368 0.87 1.75 -16.67
CA PHE A 368 1.04 0.99 -15.44
C PHE A 368 0.84 1.88 -14.23
N ILE A 369 0.14 1.32 -13.25
CA ILE A 369 -0.06 1.94 -11.95
C ILE A 369 0.73 1.17 -10.89
N ASP A 370 1.68 1.86 -10.23
CA ASP A 370 2.71 1.28 -9.35
C ASP A 370 2.39 1.34 -7.85
N HIS A 371 1.12 1.51 -7.49
CA HIS A 371 0.67 1.66 -6.11
C HIS A 371 -0.68 0.96 -5.90
N ALA A 372 -1.12 0.90 -4.64
CA ALA A 372 -2.34 0.22 -4.23
C ALA A 372 -3.58 0.72 -5.00
N LEU A 373 -4.52 -0.19 -5.29
CA LEU A 373 -5.74 0.15 -6.02
C LEU A 373 -6.52 1.28 -5.34
N VAL A 374 -6.52 1.33 -4.00
CA VAL A 374 -7.22 2.38 -3.23
C VAL A 374 -6.77 3.79 -3.63
N ASP A 375 -5.48 3.99 -3.88
CA ASP A 375 -4.94 5.30 -4.28
C ASP A 375 -5.41 5.68 -5.68
N SER A 376 -5.71 4.67 -6.50
CA SER A 376 -6.10 4.82 -7.91
C SER A 376 -7.60 5.00 -8.09
N VAL A 377 -8.43 4.72 -7.07
CA VAL A 377 -9.91 4.74 -7.20
C VAL A 377 -10.41 6.06 -7.78
N ALA A 378 -9.98 7.20 -7.23
CA ALA A 378 -10.42 8.51 -7.70
C ALA A 378 -10.05 8.73 -9.18
N TYR A 379 -8.83 8.35 -9.56
CA TYR A 379 -8.35 8.44 -10.94
C TYR A 379 -9.13 7.51 -11.88
N ILE A 380 -9.34 6.26 -11.47
CA ILE A 380 -10.10 5.26 -12.24
C ILE A 380 -11.54 5.74 -12.45
N ASN A 381 -12.22 6.18 -11.38
CA ASN A 381 -13.59 6.68 -11.48
C ASN A 381 -13.68 7.96 -12.31
N GLN A 382 -12.68 8.84 -12.27
CA GLN A 382 -12.69 10.06 -13.06
C GLN A 382 -12.51 9.79 -14.57
N HIS A 383 -11.64 8.85 -14.95
CA HIS A 383 -11.19 8.69 -16.33
C HIS A 383 -11.69 7.44 -17.04
N PHE A 384 -12.14 6.44 -16.28
CA PHE A 384 -12.58 5.14 -16.78
C PHE A 384 -14.00 4.78 -16.30
N ALA A 385 -14.79 5.76 -15.84
CA ALA A 385 -16.20 5.54 -15.52
C ALA A 385 -16.95 4.89 -16.70
N GLY A 386 -17.59 3.75 -16.44
CA GLY A 386 -18.27 2.95 -17.47
C GLY A 386 -17.33 2.11 -18.35
N GLY A 387 -16.03 2.14 -18.08
CA GLY A 387 -15.02 1.32 -18.72
C GLY A 387 -15.14 -0.16 -18.36
N ARG A 388 -14.33 -0.99 -19.01
CA ARG A 388 -14.29 -2.44 -18.78
C ARG A 388 -13.03 -2.86 -18.05
N PHE A 389 -13.12 -3.90 -17.22
CA PHE A 389 -11.95 -4.53 -16.62
C PHE A 389 -11.92 -6.05 -16.84
N ARG A 390 -10.71 -6.60 -16.83
CA ARG A 390 -10.47 -8.04 -16.78
C ARG A 390 -9.31 -8.34 -15.85
N VAL A 391 -9.38 -9.49 -15.21
CA VAL A 391 -8.36 -9.97 -14.27
C VAL A 391 -7.52 -11.04 -14.94
N PHE A 392 -6.20 -10.89 -14.87
CA PHE A 392 -5.24 -11.88 -15.32
C PHE A 392 -4.44 -12.37 -14.11
N ASN A 393 -4.51 -13.67 -13.85
CA ASN A 393 -3.78 -14.31 -12.76
C ASN A 393 -2.45 -14.82 -13.28
N TYR A 394 -1.37 -14.48 -12.59
CA TYR A 394 -0.02 -14.85 -12.99
C TYR A 394 0.62 -15.75 -11.93
N GLN A 395 0.80 -17.02 -12.29
CA GLN A 395 1.46 -18.07 -11.49
C GLN A 395 0.94 -18.23 -10.05
N ASN A 396 -0.32 -17.87 -9.78
CA ASN A 396 -0.91 -17.80 -8.43
C ASN A 396 -0.14 -16.88 -7.46
N ARG A 397 0.67 -15.96 -7.98
CA ARG A 397 1.51 -15.03 -7.20
C ARG A 397 0.86 -13.67 -7.05
N PHE A 398 0.30 -13.14 -8.12
CA PHE A 398 -0.41 -11.87 -8.14
C PHE A 398 -1.39 -11.82 -9.32
N SER A 399 -2.24 -10.80 -9.33
CA SER A 399 -3.17 -10.54 -10.42
C SER A 399 -2.95 -9.16 -11.01
N VAL A 400 -3.25 -9.02 -12.29
CA VAL A 400 -3.25 -7.73 -12.99
C VAL A 400 -4.67 -7.42 -13.42
N LEU A 401 -5.18 -6.28 -12.98
CA LEU A 401 -6.36 -5.66 -13.54
C LEU A 401 -5.97 -4.94 -14.82
N LEU A 402 -6.49 -5.41 -15.94
CA LEU A 402 -6.46 -4.70 -17.21
C LEU A 402 -7.76 -3.89 -17.32
N LEU A 403 -7.66 -2.56 -17.24
CA LEU A 403 -8.78 -1.64 -17.41
C LEU A 403 -8.73 -1.04 -18.81
N SER A 404 -9.88 -0.73 -19.41
CA SER A 404 -9.92 0.12 -20.60
C SER A 404 -11.21 0.89 -20.75
N ASP A 405 -11.10 2.10 -21.28
CA ASP A 405 -12.19 2.91 -21.81
C ASP A 405 -12.33 2.76 -23.35
N GLY A 406 -11.66 1.76 -23.94
CA GLY A 406 -11.57 1.51 -25.38
C GLY A 406 -10.39 2.20 -26.07
N LYS A 407 -9.71 3.11 -25.37
CA LYS A 407 -8.71 4.03 -25.91
C LYS A 407 -7.37 3.93 -25.17
N LEU A 408 -7.42 3.97 -23.85
CA LEU A 408 -6.30 3.72 -22.95
C LEU A 408 -6.51 2.37 -22.26
N LYS A 409 -5.45 1.58 -22.15
CA LYS A 409 -5.39 0.36 -21.34
C LYS A 409 -4.57 0.63 -20.08
N VAL A 410 -5.10 0.33 -18.90
CA VAL A 410 -4.37 0.47 -17.63
C VAL A 410 -4.06 -0.90 -17.06
N LEU A 411 -2.84 -1.07 -16.59
CA LEU A 411 -2.33 -2.24 -15.87
C LEU A 411 -2.19 -1.87 -14.40
N GLN A 412 -3.09 -2.39 -13.58
CA GLN A 412 -3.06 -2.19 -12.13
C GLN A 412 -2.79 -3.56 -11.46
N PRO A 413 -1.59 -3.79 -10.92
CA PRO A 413 -1.33 -4.98 -10.15
C PRO A 413 -2.14 -4.95 -8.86
N VAL A 414 -2.66 -6.10 -8.48
CA VAL A 414 -3.45 -6.32 -7.26
C VAL A 414 -3.10 -7.68 -6.66
N SER A 415 -3.33 -7.83 -5.37
CA SER A 415 -3.31 -9.15 -4.75
C SER A 415 -4.31 -10.10 -5.43
N ILE A 416 -3.93 -11.38 -5.57
CA ILE A 416 -4.86 -12.42 -6.05
C ILE A 416 -6.07 -12.59 -5.11
N HIS A 417 -5.91 -12.21 -3.84
CA HIS A 417 -6.97 -12.27 -2.84
C HIS A 417 -7.92 -11.06 -2.89
N ALA A 418 -7.58 -10.01 -3.66
CA ALA A 418 -8.41 -8.82 -3.80
C ALA A 418 -9.53 -8.97 -4.84
N ILE A 419 -9.47 -9.99 -5.70
CA ILE A 419 -10.29 -10.08 -6.92
C ILE A 419 -11.80 -10.04 -6.61
N ASP A 420 -12.27 -10.79 -5.62
CA ASP A 420 -13.70 -10.86 -5.33
C ASP A 420 -14.22 -9.56 -4.70
N GLN A 421 -13.39 -8.88 -3.91
CA GLN A 421 -13.72 -7.55 -3.37
C GLN A 421 -13.73 -6.49 -4.48
N ILE A 422 -12.84 -6.60 -5.48
CA ILE A 422 -12.83 -5.71 -6.64
C ILE A 422 -14.14 -5.86 -7.42
N ARG A 423 -14.59 -7.10 -7.66
CA ARG A 423 -15.89 -7.36 -8.29
C ARG A 423 -17.05 -6.78 -7.47
N GLU A 424 -17.00 -6.91 -6.15
CA GLU A 424 -18.02 -6.34 -5.28
C GLU A 424 -18.03 -4.81 -5.28
N ALA A 425 -16.86 -4.17 -5.28
CA ALA A 425 -16.75 -2.71 -5.44
C ALA A 425 -17.32 -2.20 -6.75
N CYS A 426 -17.19 -2.97 -7.83
CA CYS A 426 -17.82 -2.65 -9.11
C CYS A 426 -19.35 -2.75 -9.02
N ARG A 427 -19.88 -3.81 -8.38
CA ARG A 427 -21.33 -3.99 -8.19
C ARG A 427 -21.95 -2.93 -7.29
N SER A 428 -21.23 -2.49 -6.26
CA SER A 428 -21.68 -1.47 -5.32
C SER A 428 -21.59 -0.04 -5.87
N GLY A 429 -20.94 0.14 -7.04
CA GLY A 429 -20.71 1.45 -7.67
C GLY A 429 -19.56 2.26 -7.05
N PHE A 430 -18.82 1.68 -6.09
CA PHE A 430 -17.61 2.31 -5.55
C PHE A 430 -16.50 2.42 -6.60
N LEU A 431 -16.36 1.40 -7.43
CA LEU A 431 -15.51 1.41 -8.60
C LEU A 431 -16.40 1.42 -9.85
N GLN A 432 -16.35 2.49 -10.65
CA GLN A 432 -17.28 2.69 -11.77
C GLN A 432 -16.82 1.92 -13.02
N LEU A 433 -16.61 0.62 -12.90
CA LEU A 433 -16.16 -0.27 -13.95
C LEU A 433 -17.11 -1.45 -14.11
N ALA A 434 -17.12 -2.06 -15.29
CA ALA A 434 -17.84 -3.30 -15.53
C ALA A 434 -16.89 -4.42 -15.95
N GLU A 435 -17.11 -5.64 -15.46
CA GLU A 435 -16.30 -6.79 -15.87
C GLU A 435 -16.57 -7.09 -17.36
N ALA A 436 -15.52 -7.37 -18.13
CA ALA A 436 -15.67 -7.73 -19.54
C ALA A 436 -16.30 -9.13 -19.68
N GLU A 437 -17.20 -9.28 -20.65
CA GLU A 437 -17.89 -10.56 -20.93
C GLU A 437 -16.91 -11.61 -21.46
N LYS A 438 -16.96 -12.83 -20.88
CA LYS A 438 -16.13 -13.96 -21.31
C LYS A 438 -16.80 -14.65 -22.50
N ASN A 439 -16.24 -14.50 -23.70
CA ASN A 439 -16.68 -15.27 -24.87
C ASN A 439 -15.97 -16.63 -24.97
N ASP A 440 -14.71 -16.71 -24.55
CA ASP A 440 -13.92 -17.92 -24.32
C ASP A 440 -12.82 -17.56 -23.31
N LEU A 441 -12.26 -18.54 -22.59
CA LEU A 441 -11.40 -18.33 -21.41
C LEU A 441 -10.20 -17.35 -21.62
N GLU A 442 -9.85 -17.02 -22.85
CA GLU A 442 -8.65 -16.26 -23.22
C GLU A 442 -8.89 -14.88 -23.88
N PHE A 443 -10.03 -14.66 -24.55
CA PHE A 443 -10.29 -13.46 -25.36
C PHE A 443 -11.60 -12.77 -25.00
N ASP A 444 -11.72 -11.47 -25.30
CA ASP A 444 -12.96 -10.71 -25.16
C ASP A 444 -13.01 -9.57 -26.19
N PRO A 445 -14.21 -9.12 -26.61
CA PRO A 445 -14.33 -8.17 -27.71
C PRO A 445 -13.82 -6.75 -27.39
N PHE A 446 -13.45 -6.46 -26.13
CA PHE A 446 -13.12 -5.12 -25.68
C PHE A 446 -11.63 -4.95 -25.35
N LEU A 447 -11.07 -5.83 -24.52
CA LEU A 447 -9.73 -5.72 -23.92
C LEU A 447 -8.69 -6.58 -24.62
N ILE A 448 -8.99 -7.86 -24.89
CA ILE A 448 -8.08 -8.81 -25.57
C ILE A 448 -8.82 -9.44 -26.75
N LYS A 449 -8.77 -8.78 -27.92
CA LYS A 449 -9.60 -9.14 -29.07
C LYS A 449 -9.05 -10.34 -29.85
N ASN A 450 -7.77 -10.64 -29.68
CA ASN A 450 -7.06 -11.67 -30.42
C ASN A 450 -5.79 -12.14 -29.68
N ALA A 451 -5.15 -13.18 -30.21
CA ALA A 451 -3.90 -13.74 -29.66
C ALA A 451 -2.74 -12.74 -29.62
N GLN A 452 -2.72 -11.76 -30.54
CA GLN A 452 -1.69 -10.73 -30.56
C GLN A 452 -1.85 -9.79 -29.35
N ASP A 453 -3.07 -9.32 -29.05
CA ASP A 453 -3.35 -8.50 -27.86
C ASP A 453 -2.96 -9.22 -26.56
N LYS A 454 -3.21 -10.55 -26.50
CA LYS A 454 -2.84 -11.37 -25.34
C LYS A 454 -1.32 -11.48 -25.20
N ARG A 455 -0.62 -11.73 -26.31
CA ARG A 455 0.84 -11.80 -26.34
C ARG A 455 1.47 -10.47 -25.96
N GLU A 456 0.93 -9.34 -26.42
CA GLU A 456 1.36 -8.00 -26.03
C GLU A 456 1.25 -7.80 -24.51
N LEU A 457 0.09 -8.11 -23.93
CA LEU A 457 -0.13 -8.03 -22.49
C LEU A 457 0.86 -8.91 -21.72
N ASP A 458 1.01 -10.18 -22.11
CA ASP A 458 1.88 -11.12 -21.40
C ASP A 458 3.34 -10.70 -21.46
N VAL A 459 3.80 -10.12 -22.57
CA VAL A 459 5.15 -9.58 -22.67
C VAL A 459 5.30 -8.36 -21.76
N ILE A 460 4.35 -7.42 -21.75
CA ILE A 460 4.39 -6.25 -20.87
C ILE A 460 4.40 -6.68 -19.40
N VAL A 461 3.49 -7.57 -19.00
CA VAL A 461 3.44 -8.13 -17.64
C VAL A 461 4.75 -8.85 -17.34
N SER A 462 5.24 -9.71 -18.23
CA SER A 462 6.45 -10.48 -17.93
C SER A 462 7.68 -9.60 -17.73
N LEU A 463 7.74 -8.44 -18.38
CA LEU A 463 8.79 -7.46 -18.17
C LEU A 463 8.62 -6.64 -16.89
N LEU A 464 7.38 -6.40 -16.45
CA LEU A 464 7.12 -5.65 -15.24
C LEU A 464 7.28 -6.48 -13.97
N PHE A 465 7.10 -7.80 -14.04
CA PHE A 465 6.93 -8.63 -12.84
C PHE A 465 7.78 -9.91 -12.78
N PHE A 466 8.46 -10.34 -13.85
CA PHE A 466 9.30 -11.55 -13.81
C PHE A 466 10.78 -11.23 -14.05
N ASN A 467 11.62 -11.74 -13.14
CA ASN A 467 13.07 -11.82 -13.26
C ASN A 467 13.42 -12.90 -14.31
N TRP A 468 14.24 -12.56 -15.30
CA TRP A 468 14.76 -13.50 -16.32
C TRP A 468 16.19 -13.92 -15.99
#